data_AF-A0A2P5MFI6-F1
#
_entry.id   AF-A0A2P5MFI6-F1
#
_cell.length_a   1.000
_cell.length_b   1.000
_cell.length_c   1.000
_cell.angle_alpha   90.00
_cell.angle_beta   90.00
_cell.angle_gamma   90.00
#
_symmetry.space_group_name_H-M   'P 1'
#
loop_
_entity.id
_entity.type
_entity.pdbx_description
1 polymer ?
#
loop_
_entity_poly.entity_id
_entity_poly.type
_entity_poly.pdbx_seq_one_letter_code
_entity_poly.pdbx_strand_id
1 'polypeptide(L)' 'IVLPSPAKPILPLMLRPALLAAVAILERQGPSMLTQLEAKMIGQNRSRFCELAMAMLGIPPEPAALSLLQHI' A
#
# COMPACT_ATOMS: atom_id res chain seq x y z
N ILE A 1 12.58 9.55 -20.32
CA ILE A 1 11.82 9.62 -19.06
C ILE A 1 11.67 11.09 -18.72
N VAL A 2 10.44 11.62 -18.67
CA VAL A 2 10.21 13.02 -18.26
C VAL A 2 10.31 13.07 -16.75
N LEU A 3 11.24 13.88 -16.23
CA LEU A 3 11.38 14.09 -14.80
C LEU A 3 10.25 14.99 -14.29
N PRO A 4 9.73 14.73 -13.08
CA PRO A 4 8.77 15.60 -12.44
C PRO A 4 9.33 17.01 -12.31
N SER A 5 8.51 18.03 -12.57
CA SER A 5 8.88 19.42 -12.35
C SER A 5 7.87 20.07 -11.40
N PRO A 6 8.17 21.23 -10.80
CA PRO A 6 7.18 21.96 -10.01
C PRO A 6 5.89 22.27 -10.78
N ALA A 7 5.98 22.43 -12.11
CA ALA A 7 4.84 22.65 -12.99
C ALA A 7 4.07 21.35 -13.34
N LYS A 8 4.72 20.18 -13.23
CA LYS A 8 4.12 18.84 -13.41
C LYS A 8 4.61 17.91 -12.31
N PRO A 9 4.13 18.08 -11.07
CA PRO A 9 4.55 17.23 -9.97
C PRO A 9 3.91 15.84 -10.09
N ILE A 10 4.60 14.79 -9.61
CA ILE A 10 4.04 13.41 -9.53
C ILE A 10 2.74 13.41 -8.72
N LEU A 11 2.70 14.26 -7.69
CA LEU A 11 1.57 14.42 -6.80
C LEU A 11 1.14 15.89 -6.75
N PRO A 12 -0.17 16.20 -6.89
CA PRO A 12 -0.67 17.56 -6.68
C PRO A 12 -0.17 18.18 -5.37
N LEU A 13 0.31 19.43 -5.44
CA LEU A 13 0.91 20.13 -4.28
C LEU A 13 -0.02 20.16 -3.06
N MET A 14 -1.33 20.28 -3.31
CA MET A 14 -2.37 20.33 -2.26
C MET A 14 -2.56 19.01 -1.52
N LEU A 15 -2.15 17.87 -2.09
CA LEU A 15 -2.27 16.56 -1.45
C LEU A 15 -1.07 16.22 -0.56
N ARG A 16 0.04 16.96 -0.66
CA ARG A 16 1.25 16.67 0.12
C ARG A 16 1.02 16.72 1.63
N PRO A 17 0.33 17.74 2.20
CA PRO A 17 0.08 17.76 3.64
C PRO A 17 -0.78 16.58 4.10
N ALA A 18 -1.77 16.18 3.29
CA ALA A 18 -2.63 15.05 3.60
C ALA A 18 -1.86 13.72 3.61
N LEU A 19 -0.94 13.52 2.66
CA LEU A 19 -0.08 12.32 2.66
C LEU A 19 0.88 12.30 3.84
N LEU A 20 1.53 13.42 4.16
CA LEU A 20 2.43 13.49 5.31
C LEU A 20 1.67 13.24 6.62
N ALA A 21 0.47 13.78 6.76
CA ALA A 21 -0.40 13.50 7.90
C ALA A 21 -0.78 12.01 7.96
N ALA A 22 -1.12 11.40 6.84
CA ALA A 22 -1.43 9.97 6.78
C ALA A 22 -0.24 9.10 7.20
N VAL A 23 0.98 9.43 6.74
CA VAL A 23 2.22 8.74 7.16
C VAL A 23 2.45 8.90 8.67
N ALA A 24 2.35 10.12 9.20
CA ALA A 24 2.53 10.36 10.63
C ALA A 24 1.49 9.61 11.50
N ILE A 25 0.24 9.51 11.02
CA ILE A 25 -0.82 8.74 11.70
C ILE A 25 -0.47 7.25 11.69
N LEU A 26 0.01 6.71 10.55
CA LEU A 26 0.42 5.33 10.42
C LEU A 26 1.59 4.98 11.36
N GLU A 27 2.62 5.83 11.40
CA GLU A 27 3.77 5.65 12.30
C GLU A 27 3.35 5.66 13.77
N ARG A 28 2.45 6.57 14.16
CA ARG A 28 1.97 6.67 15.54
C ARG A 28 1.09 5.50 15.98
N GLN A 29 0.25 5.00 15.08
CA GLN A 29 -0.73 3.94 15.39
C GLN A 29 -0.13 2.53 15.21
N GLY A 30 0.94 2.42 14.43
CA GLY A 30 1.65 1.18 14.19
C GLY A 30 0.92 0.22 13.24
N PRO A 31 1.35 -1.05 13.19
CA PRO A 31 0.92 -2.01 12.17
C PRO A 31 -0.60 -2.28 12.12
N SER A 32 -1.30 -2.11 13.24
CA SER A 32 -2.75 -2.33 13.32
C SER A 32 -3.54 -1.40 12.38
N MET A 33 -3.01 -0.20 12.10
CA MET A 33 -3.64 0.75 11.18
C MET A 33 -3.61 0.25 9.72
N LEU A 34 -2.63 -0.55 9.34
CA LEU A 34 -2.58 -1.14 7.99
C LEU A 34 -3.75 -2.09 7.77
N THR A 35 -4.08 -2.93 8.75
CA THR A 35 -5.23 -3.83 8.70
C THR A 35 -6.55 -3.04 8.64
N GLN A 36 -6.65 -1.92 9.38
CA GLN A 36 -7.84 -1.05 9.32
C GLN A 36 -8.01 -0.37 7.96
N LEU A 37 -6.91 0.05 7.32
CA LEU A 37 -6.94 0.60 5.98
C LEU A 37 -7.29 -0.45 4.94
N GLU A 38 -6.71 -1.66 5.04
CA GLU A 38 -7.02 -2.78 4.15
C GLU A 38 -8.52 -3.12 4.18
N ALA A 39 -9.13 -3.16 5.36
CA ALA A 39 -10.56 -3.42 5.53
C ALA A 39 -11.46 -2.38 4.86
N LYS A 40 -10.95 -1.17 4.62
CA LYS A 40 -11.67 -0.10 3.89
C LYS A 40 -11.43 -0.13 2.38
N MET A 41 -10.48 -0.92 1.90
CA MET A 41 -10.18 -1.02 0.47
C MET A 41 -11.04 -2.11 -0.20
N ILE A 42 -11.32 -1.90 -1.49
CA ILE A 42 -12.17 -2.79 -2.29
C ILE A 42 -11.46 -3.21 -3.58
N GLY A 43 -11.80 -4.39 -4.07
CA GLY A 43 -11.32 -4.92 -5.35
C GLY A 43 -9.79 -4.98 -5.46
N GLN A 44 -9.26 -4.66 -6.63
CA GLN A 44 -7.82 -4.74 -6.92
C GLN A 44 -6.96 -3.82 -6.05
N ASN A 45 -7.52 -2.72 -5.54
CA ASN A 45 -6.80 -1.81 -4.66
C ASN A 45 -6.51 -2.46 -3.30
N ARG A 46 -7.42 -3.31 -2.81
CA ARG A 46 -7.19 -4.10 -1.59
C ARG A 46 -6.03 -5.07 -1.78
N SER A 47 -6.03 -5.83 -2.88
CA SER A 47 -4.96 -6.79 -3.19
C SER A 47 -3.59 -6.11 -3.29
N ARG A 48 -3.49 -5.03 -4.07
CA ARG A 48 -2.25 -4.26 -4.21
C ARG A 48 -1.77 -3.67 -2.90
N PHE A 49 -2.68 -3.16 -2.07
CA PHE A 49 -2.33 -2.61 -0.77
C PHE A 49 -1.81 -3.69 0.17
N CYS A 50 -2.46 -4.86 0.22
CA CYS A 50 -2.04 -5.98 1.05
C CYS A 50 -0.62 -6.44 0.67
N GLU A 51 -0.36 -6.65 -0.63
CA GLU A 51 0.97 -7.03 -1.14
C GLU A 51 2.05 -6.02 -0.74
N LEU A 52 1.76 -4.73 -0.92
CA LEU A 52 2.71 -3.66 -0.60
C LEU A 52 2.95 -3.54 0.91
N ALA A 53 1.89 -3.65 1.72
CA ALA A 53 1.97 -3.62 3.17
C ALA A 53 2.76 -4.81 3.72
N MET A 54 2.54 -6.03 3.19
CA MET A 54 3.30 -7.22 3.54
C MET A 54 4.79 -7.06 3.21
N ALA A 55 5.10 -6.55 2.01
CA ALA A 55 6.48 -6.28 1.62
C ALA A 55 7.17 -5.26 2.53
N MET A 56 6.48 -4.19 2.93
CA MET A 56 7.00 -3.20 3.88
C MET A 56 7.22 -3.78 5.29
N LEU A 57 6.39 -4.73 5.70
CA LEU A 57 6.52 -5.42 6.99
C LEU A 57 7.56 -6.55 6.96
N GLY A 58 8.20 -6.81 5.81
CA GLY A 58 9.12 -7.94 5.64
C GLY A 58 8.43 -9.30 5.73
N ILE A 59 7.10 -9.34 5.59
CA ILE A 59 6.31 -10.56 5.59
C ILE A 59 6.29 -11.06 4.14
N PRO A 60 6.81 -12.26 3.86
CA PRO A 60 6.75 -12.80 2.51
C PRO A 60 5.27 -12.93 2.10
N PRO A 61 4.91 -12.57 0.84
CA PRO A 61 3.56 -12.83 0.35
C PRO A 61 3.27 -14.32 0.55
N GLU A 62 2.17 -14.62 1.25
CA GLU A 62 1.68 -15.98 1.39
C GLU A 62 1.59 -16.55 -0.04
N PRO A 63 2.17 -17.72 -0.33
CA PRO A 63 2.11 -18.33 -1.64
C PRO A 63 0.68 -18.78 -1.91
N ALA A 64 -0.19 -17.82 -2.24
CA ALA A 64 -1.54 -18.11 -2.67
C ALA A 64 -1.45 -18.96 -3.94
N ALA A 65 -1.88 -20.21 -3.81
CA ALA A 65 -2.28 -21.11 -4.89
C ALA A 65 -1.21 -21.87 -5.69
N LEU A 66 0.04 -22.02 -5.23
CA LEU A 66 0.87 -23.11 -5.78
C LEU A 66 0.41 -24.51 -5.29
N SER A 67 -0.38 -24.57 -4.21
CA SER A 67 -0.98 -25.83 -3.75
C SER A 67 -2.16 -26.34 -4.58
N LEU A 68 -2.80 -25.50 -5.41
CA LEU A 68 -3.96 -25.91 -6.21
C LEU A 68 -3.61 -26.37 -7.64
N LEU A 69 -2.35 -26.22 -8.08
CA LEU A 69 -1.88 -26.73 -9.38
C LEU A 69 -0.97 -27.96 -9.28
N GLN A 70 -0.75 -28.47 -8.07
CA GLN A 70 0.06 -29.67 -7.82
C GLN A 70 -0.77 -30.95 -7.57
N HIS A 71 -2.09 -30.92 -7.81
CA HIS A 71 -3.00 -32.06 -7.54
C HIS A 71 -4.01 -32.41 -8.65
N ILE A 72 -3.82 -31.97 -9.90
CA ILE A 72 -4.56 -32.52 -11.06
C ILE A 72 -3.63 -32.66 -12.26
#